data_AF-A0A7Y5GZI1-F1
#
_entry.id   AF-A0A7Y5GZI1-F1
#
_cell.length_a   1.000
_cell.length_b   1.000
_cell.length_c   1.000
_cell.angle_alpha   90.00
_cell.angle_beta   90.00
_cell.angle_gamma   90.00
#
_symmetry.space_group_name_H-M   'P 1'
#
loop_
_entity.id
_entity.type
_entity.pdbx_description
1 polymer ?
#
loop_
_entity_poly.entity_id
_entity_poly.type
_entity_poly.pdbx_seq_one_letter_code
_entity_poly.pdbx_strand_id
1 'polypeptide(L)'
;NFFSSDQPIADVVISYGFDECQTIVLDISDEWYDYCSIPLVRLMWVCRPEDVPDTIMEMLVSMQEKPVLDEQYIEEQEINGINAGREGKIIWAWNEAVQEAIQKTIEILFFWQYTGVISAVKIWKQDEADVLFT
;
A
#
# COMPACT_ATOMS: atom_id res chain seq x y z
N ASN A 1 15.12 -31.39 -19.86
CA ASN A 1 13.81 -31.18 -20.53
C ASN A 1 12.71 -31.89 -19.77
N PHE A 2 12.25 -31.33 -18.65
CA PHE A 2 11.00 -31.74 -18.00
C PHE A 2 10.49 -30.56 -17.17
N PHE A 3 9.92 -29.56 -17.85
CA PHE A 3 8.91 -28.72 -17.24
C PHE A 3 7.59 -29.48 -17.39
N SER A 4 6.94 -29.82 -16.28
CA SER A 4 5.64 -30.48 -16.29
C SER A 4 4.60 -29.56 -16.94
N SER A 5 3.86 -30.12 -17.89
CA SER A 5 2.90 -29.46 -18.79
C SER A 5 1.60 -28.97 -18.14
N ASP A 6 1.52 -28.86 -16.81
CA ASP A 6 0.25 -28.67 -16.10
C ASP A 6 0.13 -27.33 -15.37
N GLN A 7 0.97 -26.34 -15.73
CA GLN A 7 0.74 -24.96 -15.29
C GLN A 7 -0.32 -24.33 -16.19
N PRO A 8 -1.42 -23.79 -15.65
CA PRO A 8 -2.40 -23.08 -16.46
C PRO A 8 -1.71 -21.91 -17.17
N ILE A 9 -1.83 -21.86 -18.49
CA ILE A 9 -1.37 -20.72 -19.30
C ILE A 9 -2.34 -19.58 -18.99
N ALA A 10 -1.96 -18.71 -18.07
CA ALA A 10 -2.70 -17.48 -17.79
C ALA A 10 -2.41 -16.47 -18.91
N ASP A 11 -3.45 -15.86 -19.47
CA ASP A 11 -3.30 -14.78 -20.45
C ASP A 11 -2.72 -13.51 -19.80
N VAL A 12 -3.00 -13.30 -18.50
CA VAL A 12 -2.50 -12.18 -17.69
C VAL A 12 -2.21 -12.66 -16.28
N VAL A 13 -1.11 -12.18 -15.71
CA VAL A 13 -0.73 -12.41 -14.31
C VAL A 13 -0.62 -11.06 -13.62
N ILE A 14 -1.32 -10.89 -12.50
CA ILE A 14 -1.07 -9.79 -11.56
C ILE A 14 -0.01 -10.28 -10.59
N SER A 15 1.18 -9.71 -10.67
CA SER A 15 2.28 -10.02 -9.77
C SER A 15 2.55 -8.85 -8.83
N TYR A 16 3.17 -9.17 -7.70
CA TYR A 16 3.77 -8.20 -6.82
C TYR A 16 5.28 -8.44 -6.73
N GLY A 17 6.06 -7.38 -6.99
CA GLY A 17 7.50 -7.47 -7.08
C GLY A 17 7.98 -7.83 -8.49
N PHE A 18 9.27 -7.66 -8.73
CA PHE A 18 9.89 -7.81 -10.04
C PHE A 18 10.57 -9.17 -10.25
N ASP A 19 10.69 -9.97 -9.19
CA ASP A 19 11.57 -11.15 -9.16
C ASP A 19 11.10 -12.29 -10.07
N GLU A 20 9.81 -12.36 -10.39
CA GLU A 20 9.20 -13.48 -11.11
C GLU A 20 8.56 -13.10 -12.46
N CYS A 21 8.51 -11.81 -12.80
CA CYS A 21 7.78 -11.36 -13.99
C CYS A 21 8.71 -11.25 -15.21
N GLN A 22 8.39 -11.98 -16.28
CA GLN A 22 9.17 -11.94 -17.53
C GLN A 22 9.01 -10.61 -18.27
N THR A 23 7.80 -10.04 -18.29
CA THR A 23 7.48 -8.77 -18.94
C THR A 23 6.42 -8.04 -18.12
N ILE A 24 6.72 -6.80 -17.71
CA ILE A 24 5.74 -5.92 -17.08
C ILE A 24 5.12 -5.07 -18.18
N VAL A 25 3.80 -5.18 -18.32
CA VAL A 25 3.03 -4.45 -19.33
C VAL A 25 2.23 -3.28 -18.76
N LEU A 26 2.06 -3.25 -17.43
CA LEU A 26 1.26 -2.27 -16.72
C LEU A 26 1.73 -2.14 -15.27
N ASP A 27 1.95 -0.91 -14.82
CA ASP A 27 2.08 -0.62 -13.38
C ASP A 27 0.72 -0.15 -12.84
N ILE A 28 0.09 -1.00 -12.02
CA ILE A 28 -1.21 -0.72 -11.40
C ILE A 28 -1.14 0.51 -10.48
N SER A 29 0.00 0.76 -9.84
CA SER A 29 0.18 1.91 -8.94
C SER A 29 0.25 3.24 -9.71
N ASP A 30 0.81 3.22 -10.93
CA ASP A 30 0.87 4.37 -11.82
C ASP A 30 -0.53 4.68 -12.39
N GLU A 31 -1.21 3.67 -12.95
CA GLU A 31 -2.60 3.79 -13.44
C GLU A 31 -3.57 4.25 -12.35
N TRP A 32 -3.37 3.77 -11.12
CA TRP A 32 -4.14 4.22 -9.97
C TRP A 32 -3.89 5.69 -9.67
N TYR A 33 -2.62 6.12 -9.70
CA TYR A 33 -2.26 7.51 -9.44
C TYR A 33 -2.78 8.44 -10.53
N ASP A 34 -2.71 8.05 -11.80
CA ASP A 34 -3.28 8.80 -12.91
C ASP A 34 -4.80 8.97 -12.77
N TYR A 35 -5.49 7.94 -12.28
CA TYR A 35 -6.95 7.98 -12.11
C TYR A 35 -7.40 8.74 -10.85
N CYS A 36 -6.73 8.52 -9.71
CA CYS A 36 -7.16 9.02 -8.40
C CYS A 36 -6.38 10.22 -7.88
N SER A 37 -5.19 10.51 -8.45
CA SER A 37 -4.22 11.50 -7.97
C SER A 37 -3.82 11.33 -6.49
N ILE A 38 -3.83 10.09 -5.99
CA ILE A 38 -3.45 9.72 -4.62
C ILE A 38 -2.64 8.41 -4.64
N PRO A 39 -1.80 8.14 -3.64
CA PRO A 39 -1.04 6.89 -3.59
C PRO A 39 -1.95 5.66 -3.50
N LEU A 40 -1.53 4.56 -4.11
CA LEU A 40 -2.20 3.26 -3.97
C LEU A 40 -1.93 2.69 -2.57
N VAL A 41 -3.01 2.46 -1.81
CA VAL A 41 -2.91 1.76 -0.52
C VAL A 41 -2.66 0.29 -0.77
N ARG A 42 -1.45 -0.16 -0.42
CA ARG A 42 -1.00 -1.51 -0.74
C ARG A 42 -1.05 -2.49 0.43
N LEU A 43 -0.66 -2.06 1.61
CA LEU A 43 -0.66 -2.86 2.83
C LEU A 43 -0.90 -1.94 4.03
N MET A 44 -1.65 -2.42 5.00
CA MET A 44 -1.84 -1.75 6.28
C MET A 44 -1.88 -2.77 7.42
N TRP A 45 -1.36 -2.37 8.57
CA TRP A 45 -1.55 -3.11 9.82
C TRP A 45 -2.91 -2.71 10.40
N VAL A 46 -3.76 -3.69 10.64
CA VAL A 46 -5.10 -3.48 11.21
C VAL A 46 -5.26 -4.30 12.48
N CYS A 47 -5.95 -3.73 13.45
CA CYS A 47 -6.34 -4.39 14.69
C CYS A 47 -7.82 -4.12 14.93
N ARG A 48 -8.53 -5.08 15.53
CA ARG A 48 -9.90 -4.83 15.98
C ARG A 48 -9.86 -3.94 17.22
N PRO A 49 -10.71 -2.91 17.35
CA PRO A 49 -10.68 -2.01 18.49
C PRO A 49 -10.71 -2.72 19.85
N GLU A 50 -11.49 -3.79 19.96
CA GLU A 50 -11.63 -4.62 21.16
C GLU A 50 -10.38 -5.47 21.49
N ASP A 51 -9.49 -5.67 20.52
CA ASP A 51 -8.28 -6.48 20.62
C ASP A 51 -7.01 -5.63 20.76
N VAL A 52 -7.12 -4.29 20.77
CA VAL A 52 -5.97 -3.39 20.89
C VAL A 52 -5.38 -3.52 22.31
N PRO A 53 -4.14 -4.02 22.47
CA PRO A 53 -3.52 -4.09 23.79
C PRO A 53 -3.11 -2.69 24.26
N ASP A 54 -3.14 -2.44 25.57
CA ASP A 54 -2.66 -1.18 26.16
C ASP A 54 -1.20 -0.88 25.79
N THR A 55 -0.41 -1.92 25.51
CA THR A 55 1.01 -1.84 25.12
C THR A 55 1.23 -1.68 23.62
N ILE A 56 0.19 -1.44 22.81
CA ILE A 56 0.31 -1.38 21.34
C ILE A 56 1.39 -0.40 20.87
N MET A 57 1.56 0.74 21.56
CA MET A 57 2.60 1.71 21.22
C MET A 57 4.01 1.16 21.44
N GLU A 58 4.24 0.44 22.53
CA GLU A 58 5.53 -0.22 22.80
C GLU A 58 5.81 -1.30 21.76
N MET A 59 4.77 -2.05 21.38
CA MET A 59 4.86 -3.04 20.31
C MET A 59 5.24 -2.40 18.98
N LEU A 60 4.52 -1.34 18.58
CA LEU A 60 4.81 -0.59 17.35
C LEU A 60 6.24 -0.01 17.35
N VAL A 61 6.70 0.54 18.47
CA VAL A 61 8.08 1.04 18.61
C VAL A 61 9.08 -0.11 18.51
N SER A 62 8.81 -1.27 19.13
CA SER A 62 9.69 -2.44 19.08
C SER A 62 9.76 -3.10 17.70
N MET A 63 8.71 -2.95 16.90
CA MET A 63 8.65 -3.43 15.51
C MET A 63 9.50 -2.56 14.57
N GLN A 64 9.91 -1.36 14.99
CA GLN A 64 10.80 -0.51 14.21
C GLN A 64 12.24 -1.03 14.35
N GLU A 65 12.63 -2.00 13.51
CA GLU A 65 14.03 -2.48 13.43
C GLU A 65 15.01 -1.38 12.98
N LYS A 66 14.47 -0.36 12.30
CA LYS A 66 15.16 0.85 11.81
C LYS A 66 14.20 2.04 11.95
N PRO A 67 14.69 3.30 12.01
CA PRO A 67 13.81 4.44 11.83
C PRO A 67 13.06 4.24 10.51
N VAL A 68 11.73 4.14 10.61
CA VAL A 68 10.87 4.10 9.44
C VAL A 68 11.13 5.40 8.71
N LEU A 69 11.69 5.31 7.50
CA LEU A 69 11.71 6.46 6.62
C LEU A 69 10.25 6.81 6.36
N ASP A 70 9.82 8.03 6.70
CA ASP A 70 8.45 8.46 6.42
C ASP A 70 8.09 8.17 4.97
N GLU A 71 9.09 8.36 4.11
CA GLU A 71 8.99 8.24 2.68
C GLU A 71 10.29 7.65 2.11
N GLN A 72 10.14 6.75 1.15
CA GLN A 72 11.24 6.14 0.42
C GLN A 72 11.04 6.42 -1.06
N TYR A 73 11.96 7.17 -1.65
CA TYR A 73 12.03 7.29 -3.11
C TYR A 73 12.48 5.96 -3.72
N ILE A 74 11.86 5.59 -4.82
CA ILE A 74 12.18 4.39 -5.58
C ILE A 74 12.58 4.80 -6.98
N GLU A 75 13.74 4.31 -7.38
CA GLU A 75 14.19 4.31 -8.76
C GLU A 75 14.58 2.87 -9.09
N GLU A 76 13.76 2.19 -9.88
CA GLU A 76 14.01 0.85 -10.36
C GLU A 76 14.53 0.96 -11.79
N GLN A 77 15.73 0.42 -12.02
CA GLN A 77 16.31 0.36 -13.36
C GLN A 77 15.76 -0.84 -14.13
N GLU A 78 15.88 -0.78 -15.45
CA GLU A 78 15.42 -1.79 -16.40
C GLU A 78 15.79 -3.23 -15.96
N ILE A 79 14.78 -4.08 -15.75
CA ILE A 79 14.97 -5.50 -15.40
C ILE A 79 14.77 -6.33 -16.68
N ASN A 80 15.76 -7.16 -17.01
CA ASN A 80 15.74 -8.08 -18.16
C ASN A 80 15.57 -7.43 -19.55
N GLY A 81 15.99 -6.17 -19.73
CA GLY A 81 15.96 -5.49 -21.04
C GLY A 81 14.56 -5.14 -21.52
N ILE A 82 13.62 -5.02 -20.57
CA ILE A 82 12.24 -4.62 -20.79
C ILE A 82 12.02 -3.33 -20.01
N ASN A 83 11.59 -2.28 -20.72
CA ASN A 83 11.24 -0.97 -20.17
C ASN A 83 10.17 -1.11 -19.07
N ALA A 84 10.62 -1.20 -17.83
CA ALA A 84 9.82 -1.03 -16.63
C ALA A 84 10.60 -0.18 -15.62
N GLY A 85 11.39 0.77 -16.12
CA GLY A 85 12.06 1.74 -15.27
C GLY A 85 10.98 2.54 -14.54
N ARG A 86 11.00 2.49 -13.21
CA ARG A 86 10.00 3.17 -12.39
C ARG A 86 10.69 4.16 -11.48
N GLU A 87 10.16 5.36 -11.49
CA GLU A 87 10.45 6.39 -10.52
C GLU A 87 9.20 6.65 -9.68
N GLY A 88 9.36 6.77 -8.37
CA GLY A 88 8.23 7.05 -7.51
C GLY A 88 8.60 7.09 -6.05
N LYS A 89 7.60 6.91 -5.21
CA LYS A 89 7.74 7.08 -3.77
C LYS A 89 6.80 6.15 -3.02
N ILE A 90 7.33 5.44 -2.04
CA ILE A 90 6.54 4.72 -1.04
C ILE A 90 6.45 5.58 0.21
N ILE A 91 5.25 5.70 0.75
CA ILE A 91 4.99 6.34 2.04
C ILE A 91 4.82 5.24 3.07
N TRP A 92 5.66 5.22 4.09
CA TRP A 92 5.62 4.20 5.14
C TRP A 92 5.02 4.72 6.45
N ALA A 93 5.14 6.03 6.72
CA ALA A 93 4.55 6.65 7.91
C ALA A 93 3.11 7.12 7.67
N TRP A 94 2.34 7.14 8.75
CA TRP A 94 1.00 7.73 8.74
C TRP A 94 1.09 9.25 8.54
N ASN A 95 0.43 9.75 7.50
CA ASN A 95 0.29 11.18 7.23
C ASN A 95 -1.08 11.46 6.58
N GLU A 96 -1.35 12.74 6.29
CA GLU A 96 -2.60 13.18 5.65
C GLU A 96 -2.83 12.50 4.29
N ALA A 97 -1.79 12.38 3.45
CA ALA A 97 -1.89 11.72 2.16
C ALA A 97 -2.30 10.24 2.27
N VAL A 98 -1.79 9.52 3.28
CA VAL A 98 -2.20 8.13 3.57
C VAL A 98 -3.66 8.07 4.04
N GLN A 99 -4.08 9.01 4.89
CA GLN A 99 -5.47 9.10 5.35
C GLN A 99 -6.44 9.29 4.18
N GLU A 100 -6.14 10.26 3.31
CA GLU A 100 -6.91 10.54 2.10
C GLU A 100 -6.96 9.32 1.16
N ALA A 101 -5.83 8.66 0.97
CA ALA A 101 -5.74 7.46 0.15
C ALA A 101 -6.65 6.32 0.66
N ILE A 102 -6.68 6.08 1.98
CA ILE A 102 -7.57 5.08 2.58
C ILE A 102 -9.04 5.49 2.44
N GLN A 103 -9.35 6.75 2.75
CA GLN A 103 -10.71 7.28 2.64
C GLN A 103 -11.25 7.11 1.22
N LYS A 104 -10.47 7.52 0.21
CA LYS A 104 -10.87 7.37 -1.19
C LYS A 104 -11.00 5.91 -1.62
N THR A 105 -10.11 5.04 -1.14
CA THR A 105 -10.18 3.60 -1.41
C THR A 105 -11.51 3.03 -0.89
N ILE A 106 -11.91 3.38 0.33
CA ILE A 106 -13.20 2.94 0.91
C ILE A 106 -14.39 3.49 0.10
N GLU A 107 -14.33 4.74 -0.34
CA GLU A 107 -15.38 5.34 -1.18
C GLU A 107 -15.52 4.62 -2.52
N ILE A 108 -14.41 4.28 -3.17
CA ILE A 108 -14.41 3.51 -4.43
C ILE A 108 -14.99 2.11 -4.20
N LEU A 109 -14.55 1.41 -3.14
CA LEU A 109 -15.07 0.09 -2.79
C LEU A 109 -16.57 0.13 -2.48
N PHE A 110 -17.03 1.17 -1.81
CA PHE A 110 -18.45 1.38 -1.55
C PHE A 110 -19.23 1.64 -2.83
N PHE A 111 -18.73 2.52 -3.71
CA PHE A 111 -19.35 2.83 -4.99
C PHE A 111 -19.56 1.57 -5.85
N TRP A 112 -18.55 0.69 -5.87
CA TRP A 112 -18.61 -0.60 -6.56
C TRP A 112 -19.30 -1.71 -5.77
N GLN A 113 -19.91 -1.40 -4.61
CA GLN A 113 -20.66 -2.32 -3.76
C GLN A 113 -19.85 -3.49 -3.19
N TYR A 114 -18.53 -3.34 -3.11
CA TYR A 114 -17.66 -4.28 -2.38
C TYR A 114 -17.77 -4.10 -0.86
N THR A 115 -18.15 -2.90 -0.40
CA THR A 115 -18.47 -2.63 1.00
C THR A 115 -19.88 -2.07 1.11
N GLY A 116 -20.63 -2.49 2.13
CA GLY A 116 -22.02 -2.04 2.36
C GLY A 116 -22.14 -0.71 3.10
N VAL A 117 -21.03 -0.17 3.61
CA VAL A 117 -20.98 1.04 4.43
C VAL A 117 -19.68 1.81 4.18
N ILE A 118 -19.78 3.15 4.16
CA ILE A 118 -18.60 4.02 4.23
C ILE A 118 -18.27 4.18 5.71
N SER A 119 -17.15 3.59 6.14
CA SER A 119 -16.65 3.75 7.51
C SER A 119 -15.81 5.02 7.62
N ALA A 120 -15.93 5.73 8.74
CA ALA A 120 -15.05 6.86 9.01
C ALA A 120 -13.61 6.36 9.21
N VAL A 121 -12.67 6.90 8.44
CA VAL A 121 -11.24 6.67 8.64
C VAL A 121 -10.73 7.65 9.69
N LYS A 122 -10.19 7.12 10.79
CA LYS A 122 -9.52 7.91 11.81
C LYS A 122 -8.12 7.34 12.03
N ILE A 123 -7.11 8.19 11.99
CA ILE A 123 -5.76 7.79 12.42
C ILE A 123 -5.75 7.82 13.95
N TRP A 124 -5.35 6.71 14.55
CA TRP A 124 -5.23 6.56 16.00
C TRP A 124 -4.31 7.65 16.58
N LYS A 125 -4.78 8.39 17.61
CA LYS A 125 -4.08 9.51 18.29
C LYS A 125 -3.81 10.77 17.46
N GLN A 126 -4.37 10.91 16.25
CA GLN A 126 -4.24 12.17 15.49
C GLN A 126 -4.84 13.37 16.26
N ASP A 127 -5.94 13.15 16.99
CA ASP A 127 -6.61 14.17 17.81
C ASP A 127 -5.81 14.54 19.10
N GLU A 128 -4.86 13.72 19.55
CA GLU A 128 -4.04 14.01 20.75
C GLU A 128 -2.82 14.88 20.43
N ALA A 129 -2.34 14.86 19.17
CA ALA A 129 -1.22 15.68 18.74
C ALA A 129 -1.55 17.18 18.75
N ASP A 130 -2.79 17.56 18.44
CA ASP A 130 -3.25 18.96 18.45
C ASP A 130 -3.27 19.59 19.85
N VAL A 131 -3.31 18.78 20.92
CA VAL A 131 -3.34 19.26 22.32
C VAL A 131 -1.94 19.45 22.89
N LEU A 132 -0.91 18.81 22.30
CA LEU A 132 0.48 18.89 22.76
C LEU A 132 1.28 20.04 22.12
N PHE A 133 0.67 20.75 21.16
CA PHE A 133 1.24 21.94 20.50
C PHE A 133 0.43 23.23 20.75
N THR A 134 -0.46 23.24 21.74
CA THR A 134 -1.12 24.45 22.29
C THR A 134 -0.64 24.80 23.68
#